data_AF-A0A1G8Q7U0-F1
#
_entry.id   AF-A0A1G8Q7U0-F1
#
_cell.length_a   1.000
_cell.length_b   1.000
_cell.length_c   1.000
_cell.angle_alpha   90.00
_cell.angle_beta   90.00
_cell.angle_gamma   90.00
#
_symmetry.space_group_name_H-M   'P 1'
#
loop_
_entity.id
_entity.type
_entity.pdbx_description
1 polymer ?
#
loop_
_entity_poly.entity_id
_entity_poly.type
_entity_poly.pdbx_seq_one_letter_code
_entity_poly.pdbx_strand_id
1 'polypeptide(L)'
;MHIGLIGLGKMGFNMRERMRNGGIEVTGYDRNPDVSDVASVGDLIAALPSPRIIWVMVPAGNITDAVVTELSEKLDAGDMVIDGGNSRFTEDQKHAELLAAKGIRFADCGVSGGVWGLQNGYGLMAGGAAEDIELAMPVFDALRPEGERADSFVHVGGVGAGHYAKMVHNGIEYGLMQAYAEGYELLAAKDIITDLPGTFRAWQKGTVVRSWLLDLMVKALDEDPGLASIDDYVEDSGEGRWTVEEAIANAVPAPAITAALFARFASREETSPAMKIVSALRHQFGGHATRPSS
;
A
#
# COMPACT_ATOMS: atom_id res chain seq x y z
N MET A 1 15.52 6.86 -21.60
CA MET A 1 15.54 7.50 -20.27
C MET A 1 16.29 6.55 -19.33
N HIS A 2 17.06 7.09 -18.39
CA HIS A 2 17.79 6.30 -17.39
C HIS A 2 17.51 6.85 -16.00
N ILE A 3 17.02 6.00 -15.09
CA ILE A 3 16.64 6.40 -13.74
C ILE A 3 17.35 5.56 -12.68
N GLY A 4 17.46 6.12 -11.48
CA GLY A 4 17.86 5.39 -10.28
C GLY A 4 16.67 4.81 -9.54
N LEU A 5 16.86 3.65 -8.91
CA LEU A 5 15.87 3.08 -7.99
C LEU A 5 16.56 2.67 -6.68
N ILE A 6 16.17 3.28 -5.56
CA ILE A 6 16.66 2.94 -4.22
C ILE A 6 15.61 2.09 -3.51
N GLY A 7 16.01 0.91 -3.04
CA GLY A 7 15.13 -0.07 -2.43
C GLY A 7 14.71 -1.14 -3.44
N LEU A 8 15.33 -2.32 -3.34
CA LEU A 8 15.14 -3.49 -4.20
C LEU A 8 14.58 -4.67 -3.41
N GLY A 9 13.74 -4.38 -2.42
CA GLY A 9 12.81 -5.37 -1.87
C GLY A 9 11.85 -5.90 -2.94
N LYS A 10 10.88 -6.74 -2.55
CA LYS A 10 9.99 -7.42 -3.50
C LYS A 10 9.28 -6.47 -4.49
N MET A 11 8.81 -5.32 -4.01
CA MET A 11 8.18 -4.31 -4.86
C MET A 11 9.19 -3.61 -5.78
N GLY A 12 10.27 -3.07 -5.22
CA GLY A 12 11.29 -2.35 -5.99
C GLY A 12 11.96 -3.21 -7.07
N PHE A 13 12.28 -4.47 -6.75
CA PHE A 13 12.79 -5.42 -7.74
C PHE A 13 11.83 -5.58 -8.92
N ASN A 14 10.55 -5.83 -8.64
CA ASN A 14 9.53 -6.01 -9.68
C ASN A 14 9.33 -4.73 -10.51
N MET A 15 9.37 -3.56 -9.88
CA MET A 15 9.26 -2.28 -10.59
C MET A 15 10.46 -2.04 -11.50
N ARG A 16 11.69 -2.34 -11.04
CA ARG A 16 12.91 -2.28 -11.87
C ARG A 16 12.76 -3.11 -13.13
N GLU A 17 12.39 -4.38 -12.97
CA GLU A 17 12.25 -5.30 -14.09
C GLU A 17 11.14 -4.86 -15.04
N ARG A 18 10.02 -4.35 -14.51
CA ARG A 18 8.95 -3.82 -15.35
C ARG A 18 9.38 -2.59 -16.15
N MET A 19 10.06 -1.64 -15.52
CA MET A 19 10.58 -0.45 -16.20
C MET A 19 11.58 -0.82 -17.31
N ARG A 20 12.46 -1.80 -17.05
CA ARG A 20 13.39 -2.36 -18.06
C ARG A 20 12.65 -3.00 -19.23
N ASN A 21 11.59 -3.78 -18.96
CA ASN A 21 10.73 -4.34 -20.00
C ASN A 21 10.03 -3.25 -20.83
N GLY A 22 9.72 -2.10 -20.22
CA GLY A 22 9.19 -0.90 -20.87
C GLY A 22 10.25 -0.05 -21.59
N GLY A 23 11.51 -0.50 -21.69
CA GLY A 23 12.58 0.20 -22.38
C GLY A 23 13.22 1.35 -21.58
N ILE A 24 12.97 1.43 -20.27
CA ILE A 24 13.65 2.37 -19.38
C ILE A 24 14.91 1.72 -18.84
N GLU A 25 16.05 2.40 -18.96
CA GLU A 25 17.27 1.96 -18.29
C GLU A 25 17.15 2.26 -16.79
N VAL A 26 17.48 1.28 -15.94
CA VAL A 26 17.36 1.42 -14.49
C VAL A 26 18.62 0.91 -13.82
N THR A 27 19.25 1.75 -13.01
CA THR A 27 20.30 1.35 -12.06
C THR A 27 19.69 1.28 -10.66
N GLY A 28 19.76 0.11 -10.03
CA GLY A 28 19.21 -0.12 -8.70
C GLY A 28 20.26 -0.07 -7.59
N TYR A 29 19.90 0.48 -6.45
CA TYR A 29 20.66 0.40 -5.21
C TYR A 29 19.82 -0.21 -4.07
N ASP A 30 20.41 -1.14 -3.32
CA ASP A 30 19.88 -1.62 -2.05
C ASP A 30 21.02 -1.87 -1.04
N ARG A 31 20.69 -1.88 0.26
CA ARG A 31 21.64 -2.27 1.31
C ARG A 31 22.04 -3.74 1.21
N ASN A 32 21.17 -4.59 0.65
CA ASN A 32 21.50 -5.95 0.32
C ASN A 32 22.32 -5.99 -0.98
N PRO A 33 23.64 -6.29 -0.92
CA PRO A 33 24.51 -6.30 -2.10
C PRO A 33 24.10 -7.36 -3.12
N ASP A 34 23.37 -8.41 -2.73
CA ASP A 34 22.99 -9.51 -3.62
C ASP A 34 21.97 -9.08 -4.70
N VAL A 35 21.22 -8.01 -4.47
CA VAL A 35 20.20 -7.50 -5.41
C VAL A 35 20.59 -6.16 -6.05
N SER A 36 21.59 -5.48 -5.50
CA SER A 36 22.03 -4.13 -5.89
C SER A 36 22.86 -4.15 -7.16
N ASP A 37 22.66 -3.16 -8.06
CA ASP A 37 23.49 -3.00 -9.27
C ASP A 37 24.77 -2.19 -8.97
N VAL A 38 24.77 -1.39 -7.89
CA VAL A 38 25.88 -0.52 -7.46
C VAL A 38 26.13 -0.64 -5.95
N ALA A 39 27.31 -0.26 -5.47
CA ALA A 39 27.71 -0.48 -4.07
C ALA A 39 27.21 0.61 -3.10
N SER A 40 26.88 1.81 -3.59
CA SER A 40 26.46 2.94 -2.77
C SER A 40 25.51 3.88 -3.50
N VAL A 41 24.82 4.76 -2.75
CA VAL A 41 24.03 5.86 -3.31
C VAL A 41 24.91 6.80 -4.14
N GLY A 42 26.17 7.01 -3.76
CA GLY A 42 27.12 7.81 -4.54
C GLY A 42 27.40 7.19 -5.91
N ASP A 43 27.61 5.88 -5.96
CA ASP A 43 27.81 5.14 -7.21
C ASP A 43 26.55 5.14 -8.08
N LEU A 44 25.36 5.08 -7.46
CA LEU A 44 24.09 5.25 -8.17
C LEU A 44 24.04 6.61 -8.85
N ILE A 45 24.27 7.70 -8.11
CA ILE A 45 24.23 9.08 -8.63
C ILE A 45 25.25 9.28 -9.76
N ALA A 46 26.44 8.69 -9.64
CA ALA A 46 27.49 8.76 -10.66
C ALA A 46 27.14 8.00 -11.96
N ALA A 47 26.31 6.96 -11.87
CA ALA A 47 25.87 6.17 -13.03
C ALA A 47 24.76 6.85 -13.85
N LEU A 48 24.03 7.82 -13.28
CA LEU A 48 22.86 8.44 -13.90
C LEU A 48 23.21 9.71 -14.70
N PRO A 49 22.54 9.96 -15.83
CA PRO A 49 22.64 11.23 -16.54
C PRO A 49 21.94 12.35 -15.76
N SER A 50 22.41 13.59 -15.91
CA SER A 50 21.77 14.79 -15.36
C SER A 50 20.77 15.39 -16.37
N PRO A 51 19.61 15.92 -15.93
CA PRO A 51 19.09 15.86 -14.56
C PRO A 51 18.69 14.43 -14.17
N ARG A 52 19.04 14.04 -12.95
CA ARG A 52 18.83 12.69 -12.42
C ARG A 52 17.39 12.55 -11.93
N ILE A 53 16.80 11.39 -12.17
CA ILE A 53 15.52 11.00 -11.56
C ILE A 53 15.79 9.76 -10.71
N ILE A 54 15.50 9.85 -9.42
CA ILE A 54 15.68 8.75 -8.47
C ILE A 54 14.34 8.40 -7.84
N TRP A 55 13.91 7.16 -8.03
CA TRP A 55 12.75 6.58 -7.37
C TRP A 55 13.18 5.95 -6.04
N VAL A 56 12.48 6.26 -4.96
CA VAL A 56 12.68 5.71 -3.62
C VAL A 56 11.54 4.73 -3.31
N MET A 57 11.89 3.48 -2.99
CA MET A 57 10.97 2.37 -2.74
C MET A 57 11.39 1.59 -1.49
N VAL A 58 11.53 2.32 -0.38
CA VAL A 58 11.96 1.79 0.93
C VAL A 58 10.81 1.88 1.95
N PRO A 59 10.90 1.21 3.11
CA PRO A 59 9.86 1.33 4.13
C PRO A 59 9.68 2.78 4.62
N ALA A 60 8.43 3.16 4.85
CA ALA A 60 8.06 4.49 5.31
C ALA A 60 8.62 4.83 6.69
N GLY A 61 8.68 6.13 7.00
CA GLY A 61 9.24 6.67 8.25
C GLY A 61 10.75 6.88 8.17
N ASN A 62 11.45 6.63 9.30
CA ASN A 62 12.87 6.96 9.46
C ASN A 62 13.80 6.48 8.33
N ILE A 63 13.47 5.37 7.65
CA ILE A 63 14.28 4.85 6.55
C ILE A 63 14.14 5.75 5.32
N THR A 64 12.92 6.12 4.95
CA THR A 64 12.67 7.05 3.83
C THR A 64 13.25 8.44 4.16
N ASP A 65 13.06 8.93 5.38
CA ASP A 65 13.63 10.22 5.83
C ASP A 65 15.15 10.26 5.68
N ALA A 66 15.84 9.18 6.07
CA ALA A 66 17.28 9.08 5.96
C ALA A 66 17.75 9.08 4.50
N VAL A 67 17.05 8.34 3.62
CA VAL A 67 17.38 8.29 2.18
C VAL A 67 17.16 9.66 1.54
N VAL A 68 16.02 10.31 1.79
CA VAL A 68 15.73 11.63 1.21
C VAL A 68 16.72 12.69 1.73
N THR A 69 17.11 12.61 3.00
CA THR A 69 18.16 13.48 3.57
C THR A 69 19.49 13.26 2.86
N GLU A 70 19.94 12.02 2.70
CA GLU A 70 21.18 11.70 2.00
C GLU A 70 21.15 12.20 0.54
N LEU A 71 20.02 12.05 -0.16
CA LEU A 71 19.84 12.55 -1.52
C LEU A 71 19.90 14.09 -1.57
N SER A 72 19.33 14.78 -0.59
CA SER A 72 19.38 16.25 -0.51
C SER A 72 20.80 16.81 -0.38
N GLU A 73 21.74 16.02 0.13
CA GLU A 73 23.15 16.40 0.29
C GLU A 73 24.00 16.10 -0.94
N LYS A 74 23.54 15.19 -1.82
CA LYS A 74 24.35 14.63 -2.91
C LYS A 74 23.85 14.98 -4.31
N LEU A 75 22.57 15.32 -4.47
CA LEU A 75 21.98 15.68 -5.76
C LEU A 75 22.20 17.15 -6.10
N ASP A 76 22.13 17.44 -7.40
CA ASP A 76 22.29 18.79 -7.95
C ASP A 76 20.93 19.46 -8.16
N ALA A 77 20.92 20.80 -8.23
CA ALA A 77 19.70 21.53 -8.57
C ALA A 77 19.15 21.11 -9.94
N GLY A 78 17.85 20.83 -10.00
CA GLY A 78 17.16 20.31 -11.18
C GLY A 78 17.00 18.79 -11.21
N ASP A 79 17.74 18.04 -10.38
CA ASP A 79 17.50 16.61 -10.17
C ASP A 79 16.13 16.40 -9.48
N MET A 80 15.61 15.17 -9.50
CA MET A 80 14.28 14.82 -9.02
C MET A 80 14.30 13.56 -8.15
N VAL A 81 13.57 13.61 -7.04
CA VAL A 81 13.27 12.46 -6.19
C VAL A 81 11.77 12.12 -6.31
N ILE A 82 11.46 10.85 -6.55
CA ILE A 82 10.10 10.30 -6.49
C ILE A 82 10.02 9.37 -5.29
N ASP A 83 9.24 9.69 -4.27
CA ASP A 83 8.90 8.71 -3.23
C ASP A 83 7.71 7.87 -3.71
N GLY A 84 7.94 6.58 -3.98
CA GLY A 84 6.90 5.64 -4.36
C GLY A 84 6.49 4.67 -3.26
N GLY A 85 6.99 4.89 -2.04
CA GLY A 85 6.69 4.07 -0.89
C GLY A 85 5.25 4.23 -0.40
N ASN A 86 5.03 3.79 0.84
CA ASN A 86 3.76 4.01 1.55
C ASN A 86 3.95 5.10 2.62
N SER A 87 4.55 6.22 2.23
CA SER A 87 4.76 7.34 3.13
C SER A 87 3.43 7.99 3.52
N ARG A 88 3.37 8.53 4.74
CA ARG A 88 2.22 9.33 5.16
C ARG A 88 2.31 10.67 4.42
N PHE A 89 1.19 11.13 3.85
CA PHE A 89 1.14 12.35 3.04
C PHE A 89 1.70 13.62 3.71
N THR A 90 1.71 13.67 5.04
CA THR A 90 2.28 14.78 5.82
C THR A 90 3.80 14.82 5.79
N GLU A 91 4.46 13.70 5.54
CA GLU A 91 5.92 13.61 5.42
C GLU A 91 6.40 14.13 4.06
N ASP A 92 5.59 13.94 3.01
CA ASP A 92 5.89 14.41 1.65
C ASP A 92 6.17 15.92 1.60
N GLN A 93 5.43 16.72 2.38
CA GLN A 93 5.67 18.16 2.47
C GLN A 93 7.04 18.49 3.08
N LYS A 94 7.45 17.75 4.11
CA LYS A 94 8.76 17.95 4.75
C LYS A 94 9.91 17.58 3.80
N HIS A 95 9.73 16.48 3.06
CA HIS A 95 10.69 16.03 2.05
C HIS A 95 10.78 17.04 0.89
N ALA A 96 9.64 17.52 0.39
CA ALA A 96 9.60 18.53 -0.64
C ALA A 96 10.28 19.84 -0.21
N GLU A 97 10.02 20.33 1.01
CA GLU A 97 10.67 21.52 1.55
C GLU A 97 12.21 21.35 1.66
N LEU A 98 12.66 20.20 2.17
CA LEU A 98 14.08 19.88 2.29
C LEU A 98 14.79 19.88 0.93
N LEU A 99 14.18 19.25 -0.07
CA LEU A 99 14.74 19.15 -1.43
C LEU A 99 14.64 20.49 -2.18
N ALA A 100 13.55 21.22 -2.03
CA ALA A 100 13.36 22.53 -2.66
C ALA A 100 14.39 23.55 -2.18
N ALA A 101 14.85 23.48 -0.93
CA ALA A 101 15.93 24.33 -0.41
C ALA A 101 17.27 24.14 -1.16
N LYS A 102 17.41 23.04 -1.92
CA LYS A 102 18.55 22.72 -2.77
C LYS A 102 18.25 22.84 -4.26
N GLY A 103 17.02 23.24 -4.63
CA GLY A 103 16.55 23.26 -6.01
C GLY A 103 16.29 21.86 -6.59
N ILE A 104 16.11 20.85 -5.76
CA ILE A 104 15.79 19.48 -6.16
C ILE A 104 14.26 19.33 -6.21
N ARG A 105 13.75 18.73 -7.29
CA ARG A 105 12.32 18.46 -7.53
C ARG A 105 11.87 17.26 -6.70
N PHE A 106 10.59 17.26 -6.30
CA PHE A 106 10.00 16.17 -5.53
C PHE A 106 8.61 15.81 -6.05
N ALA A 107 8.32 14.52 -6.11
CA ALA A 107 6.98 13.99 -6.31
C ALA A 107 6.74 12.79 -5.38
N ASP A 108 5.52 12.68 -4.90
CA ASP A 108 5.01 11.47 -4.24
C ASP A 108 4.23 10.62 -5.24
N CYS A 109 4.32 9.30 -5.15
CA CYS A 109 3.58 8.40 -6.02
C CYS A 109 3.06 7.18 -5.26
N GLY A 110 1.77 7.21 -4.94
CA GLY A 110 1.09 6.02 -4.44
C GLY A 110 1.04 4.90 -5.47
N VAL A 111 1.66 3.76 -5.16
CA VAL A 111 1.71 2.58 -6.05
C VAL A 111 0.82 1.45 -5.55
N SER A 112 -0.10 0.94 -6.37
CA SER A 112 -0.98 -0.22 -6.06
C SER A 112 -0.82 -1.35 -7.08
N GLY A 113 -1.12 -2.59 -6.68
CA GLY A 113 -1.03 -3.80 -7.52
C GLY A 113 -0.14 -4.91 -6.92
N GLY A 114 0.72 -4.55 -5.96
CA GLY A 114 1.55 -5.51 -5.23
C GLY A 114 2.47 -6.32 -6.13
N VAL A 115 2.69 -7.58 -5.76
CA VAL A 115 3.63 -8.49 -6.44
C VAL A 115 3.22 -8.80 -7.87
N TRP A 116 1.93 -8.69 -8.17
CA TRP A 116 1.36 -8.94 -9.50
C TRP A 116 1.60 -7.80 -10.47
N GLY A 117 2.04 -6.63 -9.99
CA GLY A 117 2.27 -5.48 -10.84
C GLY A 117 3.41 -5.68 -11.87
N LEU A 118 4.34 -6.61 -11.64
CA LEU A 118 5.32 -6.97 -12.68
C LEU A 118 4.62 -7.46 -13.95
N GLN A 119 3.62 -8.32 -13.79
CA GLN A 119 2.85 -8.89 -14.90
C GLN A 119 1.73 -7.95 -15.36
N ASN A 120 0.93 -7.45 -14.42
CA ASN A 120 -0.33 -6.77 -14.72
C ASN A 120 -0.19 -5.24 -14.82
N GLY A 121 0.93 -4.67 -14.34
CA GLY A 121 1.11 -3.24 -14.17
C GLY A 121 0.61 -2.72 -12.82
N TYR A 122 1.02 -1.48 -12.53
CA TYR A 122 0.72 -0.79 -11.27
C TYR A 122 -0.30 0.33 -11.44
N GLY A 123 -1.23 0.45 -10.50
CA GLY A 123 -2.03 1.67 -10.35
C GLY A 123 -1.17 2.76 -9.72
N LEU A 124 -1.10 3.93 -10.34
CA LEU A 124 -0.19 5.02 -9.99
C LEU A 124 -0.96 6.31 -9.70
N MET A 125 -0.76 6.85 -8.51
CA MET A 125 -1.38 8.09 -8.03
C MET A 125 -0.28 9.08 -7.69
N ALA A 126 0.02 10.01 -8.59
CA ALA A 126 1.14 10.92 -8.43
C ALA A 126 0.71 12.30 -7.88
N GLY A 127 1.46 12.82 -6.92
CA GLY A 127 1.38 14.18 -6.41
C GLY A 127 2.67 14.94 -6.71
N GLY A 128 2.56 16.22 -7.07
CA GLY A 128 3.71 17.05 -7.43
C GLY A 128 3.35 18.18 -8.39
N ALA A 129 4.35 18.99 -8.78
CA ALA A 129 4.12 20.01 -9.80
C ALA A 129 3.86 19.35 -11.16
N ALA A 130 2.98 19.94 -11.97
CA ALA A 130 2.58 19.35 -13.26
C ALA A 130 3.77 19.10 -14.21
N GLU A 131 4.75 20.00 -14.20
CA GLU A 131 5.99 19.86 -14.98
C GLU A 131 6.88 18.71 -14.51
N ASP A 132 6.92 18.43 -13.20
CA ASP A 132 7.68 17.32 -12.63
C ASP A 132 7.03 15.98 -12.99
N ILE A 133 5.69 15.94 -12.93
CA ILE A 133 4.93 14.76 -13.32
C ILE A 133 5.07 14.47 -14.82
N GLU A 134 5.05 15.50 -15.67
CA GLU A 134 5.27 15.35 -17.11
C GLU A 134 6.70 14.87 -17.41
N LEU A 135 7.70 15.39 -16.69
CA LEU A 135 9.09 14.93 -16.81
C LEU A 135 9.23 13.43 -16.49
N ALA A 136 8.53 12.95 -15.46
CA ALA A 136 8.55 11.55 -15.03
C ALA A 136 7.57 10.64 -15.80
N MET A 137 6.76 11.18 -16.72
CA MET A 137 5.72 10.43 -17.43
C MET A 137 6.19 9.14 -18.12
N PRO A 138 7.37 9.08 -18.77
CA PRO A 138 7.86 7.84 -19.36
C PRO A 138 8.06 6.71 -18.34
N VAL A 139 8.39 7.04 -17.09
CA VAL A 139 8.51 6.08 -15.98
C VAL A 139 7.14 5.55 -15.59
N PHE A 140 6.16 6.44 -15.43
CA PHE A 140 4.79 6.06 -15.10
C PHE A 140 4.15 5.21 -16.20
N ASP A 141 4.38 5.55 -17.48
CA ASP A 141 3.90 4.78 -18.63
C ASP A 141 4.52 3.37 -18.69
N ALA A 142 5.80 3.21 -18.30
CA ALA A 142 6.43 1.90 -18.24
C ALA A 142 5.89 1.03 -17.08
N LEU A 143 5.47 1.66 -15.97
CA LEU A 143 4.98 0.96 -14.78
C LEU A 143 3.49 0.61 -14.84
N ARG A 144 2.65 1.44 -15.47
CA ARG A 144 1.20 1.21 -15.51
C ARG A 144 0.81 -0.02 -16.36
N PRO A 145 -0.41 -0.57 -16.20
CA PRO A 145 -1.01 -1.51 -17.13
C PRO A 145 -1.09 -0.96 -18.56
N GLU A 146 -1.12 -1.88 -19.53
CA GLU A 146 -1.44 -1.53 -20.92
C GLU A 146 -2.87 -0.97 -21.03
N GLY A 147 -3.12 -0.14 -22.05
CA GLY A 147 -4.41 0.50 -22.29
C GLY A 147 -4.37 2.01 -22.10
N GLU A 148 -5.54 2.61 -21.85
CA GLU A 148 -5.66 4.05 -21.64
C GLU A 148 -4.97 4.48 -20.35
N ARG A 149 -4.16 5.54 -20.42
CA ARG A 149 -3.40 6.02 -19.25
C ARG A 149 -4.33 6.36 -18.09
N ALA A 150 -5.47 6.98 -18.38
CA ALA A 150 -6.44 7.41 -17.38
C ALA A 150 -7.07 6.26 -16.56
N ASP A 151 -6.98 5.02 -17.03
CA ASP A 151 -7.52 3.86 -16.32
C ASP A 151 -6.63 3.41 -15.14
N SER A 152 -5.38 3.88 -15.10
CA SER A 152 -4.38 3.35 -14.16
C SER A 152 -3.32 4.35 -13.69
N PHE A 153 -3.28 5.54 -14.26
CA PHE A 153 -2.42 6.63 -13.81
C PHE A 153 -3.25 7.90 -13.65
N VAL A 154 -3.00 8.64 -12.58
CA VAL A 154 -3.56 9.96 -12.35
C VAL A 154 -2.53 10.90 -11.71
N HIS A 155 -2.44 12.13 -12.22
CA HIS A 155 -1.86 13.25 -11.48
C HIS A 155 -2.94 13.79 -10.54
N VAL A 156 -2.87 13.42 -9.27
CA VAL A 156 -3.92 13.70 -8.29
C VAL A 156 -3.96 15.18 -7.92
N GLY A 157 -2.79 15.81 -7.79
CA GLY A 157 -2.66 17.19 -7.35
C GLY A 157 -1.22 17.56 -7.00
N GLY A 158 -1.06 18.54 -6.10
CA GLY A 158 0.26 18.93 -5.59
C GLY A 158 0.91 17.87 -4.70
N VAL A 159 2.04 18.21 -4.11
CA VAL A 159 2.78 17.34 -3.17
C VAL A 159 1.87 16.82 -2.05
N GLY A 160 1.95 15.52 -1.80
CA GLY A 160 1.18 14.75 -0.82
C GLY A 160 -0.15 14.20 -1.35
N ALA A 161 -0.64 14.69 -2.50
CA ALA A 161 -1.95 14.28 -3.01
C ALA A 161 -1.97 12.82 -3.48
N GLY A 162 -0.86 12.33 -4.05
CA GLY A 162 -0.72 10.95 -4.52
C GLY A 162 -0.74 9.95 -3.37
N HIS A 163 0.09 10.16 -2.34
CA HIS A 163 0.07 9.34 -1.13
C HIS A 163 -1.25 9.46 -0.35
N TYR A 164 -1.90 10.63 -0.32
CA TYR A 164 -3.22 10.76 0.28
C TYR A 164 -4.27 9.90 -0.45
N ALA A 165 -4.30 9.94 -1.78
CA ALA A 165 -5.21 9.10 -2.56
C ALA A 165 -4.94 7.61 -2.33
N LYS A 166 -3.67 7.21 -2.27
CA LYS A 166 -3.27 5.82 -1.99
C LYS A 166 -3.61 5.37 -0.58
N MET A 167 -3.50 6.26 0.41
CA MET A 167 -3.94 6.00 1.78
C MET A 167 -5.43 5.66 1.80
N VAL A 168 -6.27 6.49 1.16
CA VAL A 168 -7.71 6.23 1.06
C VAL A 168 -8.01 4.95 0.27
N HIS A 169 -7.28 4.67 -0.81
CA HIS A 169 -7.36 3.40 -1.54
C HIS A 169 -7.18 2.20 -0.59
N ASN A 170 -6.15 2.22 0.28
CA ASN A 170 -5.93 1.13 1.25
C ASN A 170 -7.04 1.06 2.31
N GLY A 171 -7.59 2.20 2.74
CA GLY A 171 -8.77 2.20 3.62
C GLY A 171 -9.98 1.52 2.98
N ILE A 172 -10.26 1.80 1.70
CA ILE A 172 -11.30 1.12 0.93
C ILE A 172 -11.01 -0.39 0.83
N GLU A 173 -9.76 -0.76 0.53
CA GLU A 173 -9.33 -2.15 0.46
C GLU A 173 -9.64 -2.92 1.75
N TYR A 174 -9.43 -2.30 2.93
CA TYR A 174 -9.74 -2.90 4.22
C TYR A 174 -11.23 -3.18 4.36
N GLY A 175 -12.09 -2.23 4.00
CA GLY A 175 -13.54 -2.41 4.04
C GLY A 175 -14.02 -3.53 3.10
N LEU A 176 -13.45 -3.62 1.89
CA LEU A 176 -13.81 -4.65 0.93
C LEU A 176 -13.40 -6.05 1.40
N MET A 177 -12.18 -6.21 1.91
CA MET A 177 -11.71 -7.48 2.46
C MET A 177 -12.58 -7.92 3.65
N GLN A 178 -12.92 -7.00 4.55
CA GLN A 178 -13.74 -7.30 5.70
C GLN A 178 -15.16 -7.76 5.30
N ALA A 179 -15.77 -7.13 4.30
CA ALA A 179 -17.08 -7.54 3.80
C ALA A 179 -17.07 -8.98 3.25
N TYR A 180 -16.01 -9.39 2.56
CA TYR A 180 -15.84 -10.78 2.13
C TYR A 180 -15.64 -11.73 3.31
N ALA A 181 -14.83 -11.34 4.31
CA ALA A 181 -14.56 -12.16 5.49
C ALA A 181 -15.83 -12.44 6.30
N GLU A 182 -16.63 -11.39 6.58
CA GLU A 182 -17.91 -11.54 7.29
C GLU A 182 -18.91 -12.40 6.51
N GLY A 183 -18.94 -12.25 5.19
CA GLY A 183 -19.74 -13.10 4.31
C GLY A 183 -19.29 -14.57 4.33
N TYR A 184 -17.97 -14.81 4.34
CA TYR A 184 -17.40 -16.14 4.45
C TYR A 184 -17.81 -16.83 5.76
N GLU A 185 -17.61 -16.16 6.89
CA GLU A 185 -17.97 -16.71 8.21
C GLU A 185 -19.47 -17.00 8.31
N LEU A 186 -20.32 -16.10 7.81
CA LEU A 186 -21.77 -16.28 7.82
C LEU A 186 -22.21 -17.49 6.97
N LEU A 187 -21.61 -17.69 5.80
CA LEU A 187 -21.89 -18.85 4.96
C LEU A 187 -21.39 -20.15 5.60
N ALA A 188 -20.19 -20.13 6.20
CA ALA A 188 -19.61 -21.28 6.90
C ALA A 188 -20.46 -21.72 8.11
N ALA A 189 -21.14 -20.78 8.78
CA ALA A 189 -22.00 -21.05 9.93
C ALA A 189 -23.35 -21.70 9.58
N LYS A 190 -23.67 -21.92 8.29
CA LYS A 190 -24.95 -22.46 7.84
C LYS A 190 -24.81 -23.84 7.21
N ASP A 191 -25.50 -24.81 7.81
CA ASP A 191 -25.55 -26.22 7.40
C ASP A 191 -26.13 -26.45 5.99
N ILE A 192 -26.95 -25.53 5.49
CA ILE A 192 -27.47 -25.58 4.11
C ILE A 192 -26.41 -25.28 3.05
N ILE A 193 -25.26 -24.70 3.43
CA ILE A 193 -24.16 -24.41 2.51
C ILE A 193 -23.26 -25.64 2.43
N THR A 194 -23.30 -26.34 1.30
CA THR A 194 -22.57 -27.61 1.10
C THR A 194 -21.30 -27.45 0.28
N ASP A 195 -21.15 -26.35 -0.46
CA ASP A 195 -19.95 -26.02 -1.24
C ASP A 195 -19.58 -24.54 -1.05
N LEU A 196 -18.87 -24.26 0.04
CA LEU A 196 -18.44 -22.91 0.40
C LEU A 196 -17.41 -22.34 -0.60
N PRO A 197 -16.29 -23.04 -0.93
CA PRO A 197 -15.35 -22.54 -1.92
C PRO A 197 -15.98 -22.35 -3.32
N GLY A 198 -16.83 -23.29 -3.75
CA GLY A 198 -17.53 -23.20 -5.03
C GLY A 198 -18.50 -22.02 -5.10
N THR A 199 -19.08 -21.61 -3.97
CA THR A 199 -19.93 -20.41 -3.89
C THR A 199 -19.14 -19.15 -4.25
N PHE A 200 -17.95 -18.95 -3.67
CA PHE A 200 -17.09 -17.80 -3.99
C PHE A 200 -16.54 -17.87 -5.42
N ARG A 201 -16.19 -19.06 -5.91
CA ARG A 201 -15.77 -19.27 -7.31
C ARG A 201 -16.88 -18.88 -8.28
N ALA A 202 -18.13 -19.25 -8.01
CA ALA A 202 -19.27 -18.89 -8.85
C ALA A 202 -19.48 -17.37 -8.92
N TRP A 203 -19.08 -16.62 -7.89
CA TRP A 203 -19.24 -15.17 -7.87
C TRP A 203 -18.26 -14.43 -8.78
N GLN A 204 -17.15 -15.04 -9.20
CA GLN A 204 -16.16 -14.42 -10.09
C GLN A 204 -16.75 -14.03 -11.46
N LYS A 205 -17.87 -14.63 -11.87
CA LYS A 205 -18.50 -14.38 -13.18
C LYS A 205 -19.98 -14.07 -13.05
N GLY A 206 -20.43 -13.02 -13.73
CA GLY A 206 -21.85 -12.67 -13.84
C GLY A 206 -22.48 -12.04 -12.60
N THR A 207 -21.80 -12.02 -11.44
CA THR A 207 -22.31 -11.39 -10.22
C THR A 207 -21.84 -9.93 -10.08
N VAL A 208 -22.50 -9.21 -9.18
CA VAL A 208 -22.20 -7.80 -8.88
C VAL A 208 -20.90 -7.64 -8.09
N VAL A 209 -20.58 -8.60 -7.23
CA VAL A 209 -19.41 -8.56 -6.33
C VAL A 209 -18.13 -9.09 -6.99
N ARG A 210 -18.07 -9.18 -8.31
CA ARG A 210 -16.83 -9.56 -8.99
C ARG A 210 -15.74 -8.50 -8.73
N SER A 211 -14.55 -8.93 -8.32
CA SER A 211 -13.42 -8.03 -8.09
C SER A 211 -12.11 -8.80 -8.01
N TRP A 212 -10.98 -8.08 -8.10
CA TRP A 212 -9.65 -8.66 -7.92
C TRP A 212 -9.46 -9.33 -6.54
N LEU A 213 -10.00 -8.73 -5.47
CA LEU A 213 -9.94 -9.32 -4.13
C LEU A 213 -10.70 -10.66 -4.06
N LEU A 214 -11.83 -10.78 -4.78
CA LEU A 214 -12.54 -12.05 -4.88
C LEU A 214 -11.70 -13.10 -5.62
N ASP A 215 -10.99 -12.71 -6.69
CA ASP A 215 -10.10 -13.62 -7.42
C ASP A 215 -8.95 -14.13 -6.54
N LEU A 216 -8.37 -13.24 -5.71
CA LEU A 216 -7.35 -13.61 -4.74
C LEU A 216 -7.89 -14.50 -3.63
N MET A 217 -9.11 -14.24 -3.14
CA MET A 217 -9.77 -15.08 -2.14
C MET A 217 -10.02 -16.48 -2.68
N VAL A 218 -10.53 -16.62 -3.91
CA VAL A 218 -10.73 -17.94 -4.54
C VAL A 218 -9.40 -18.65 -4.72
N LYS A 219 -8.34 -17.93 -5.12
CA LYS A 219 -7.00 -18.52 -5.19
C LYS A 219 -6.55 -19.08 -3.83
N ALA A 220 -6.74 -18.34 -2.75
CA ALA A 220 -6.38 -18.81 -1.40
C ALA A 220 -7.19 -20.05 -0.99
N LEU A 221 -8.49 -20.07 -1.28
CA LEU A 221 -9.36 -21.23 -0.99
C LEU A 221 -9.06 -22.44 -1.87
N ASP A 222 -8.49 -22.25 -3.06
CA ASP A 222 -8.04 -23.35 -3.91
C ASP A 222 -6.76 -24.01 -3.38
N GLU A 223 -5.90 -23.21 -2.74
CA GLU A 223 -4.67 -23.67 -2.11
C GLU A 223 -4.95 -24.34 -0.76
N ASP A 224 -5.86 -23.77 0.04
CA ASP A 224 -6.27 -24.29 1.35
C ASP A 224 -7.77 -24.06 1.60
N PRO A 225 -8.65 -25.01 1.21
CA PRO A 225 -10.10 -24.84 1.30
C PRO A 225 -10.66 -24.60 2.71
N GLY A 226 -9.91 -24.99 3.74
CA GLY A 226 -10.30 -24.82 5.14
C GLY A 226 -9.55 -23.71 5.87
N LEU A 227 -8.62 -23.04 5.19
CA LEU A 227 -7.72 -22.03 5.77
C LEU A 227 -6.93 -22.55 7.00
N ALA A 228 -6.66 -23.86 7.06
CA ALA A 228 -6.03 -24.50 8.21
C ALA A 228 -4.54 -24.15 8.38
N SER A 229 -3.91 -23.59 7.34
CA SER A 229 -2.50 -23.19 7.34
C SER A 229 -2.24 -21.75 7.78
N ILE A 230 -3.29 -20.97 8.04
CA ILE A 230 -3.22 -19.53 8.34
C ILE A 230 -3.85 -19.26 9.72
N ASP A 231 -3.25 -18.34 10.49
CA ASP A 231 -3.75 -17.87 11.79
C ASP A 231 -4.81 -16.77 11.61
N ASP A 232 -5.68 -16.55 12.59
CA ASP A 232 -6.69 -15.48 12.56
C ASP A 232 -6.13 -14.09 12.89
N TYR A 233 -4.84 -14.00 13.17
CA TYR A 233 -4.11 -12.75 13.39
C TYR A 233 -3.88 -11.96 12.10
N VAL A 234 -4.42 -10.74 12.03
CA VAL A 234 -4.30 -9.85 10.85
C VAL A 234 -3.61 -8.54 11.17
N GLU A 235 -2.43 -8.31 10.58
CA GLU A 235 -1.70 -7.04 10.70
C GLU A 235 -2.35 -5.86 9.95
N ASP A 236 -1.91 -4.65 10.28
CA ASP A 236 -2.21 -3.43 9.52
C ASP A 236 -0.93 -2.62 9.31
N SER A 237 -0.78 -2.03 8.12
CA SER A 237 0.44 -1.36 7.67
C SER A 237 0.48 0.15 7.95
N GLY A 238 -0.57 0.69 8.58
CA GLY A 238 -0.69 2.10 8.96
C GLY A 238 -1.70 2.91 8.13
N GLU A 239 -1.83 2.69 6.83
CA GLU A 239 -2.68 3.52 5.95
C GLU A 239 -4.17 3.43 6.30
N GLY A 240 -4.63 2.28 6.79
CA GLY A 240 -5.99 2.12 7.32
C GLY A 240 -6.22 3.00 8.56
N ARG A 241 -5.22 3.15 9.43
CA ARG A 241 -5.28 4.05 10.60
C ARG A 241 -5.33 5.49 10.15
N TRP A 242 -4.43 5.90 9.26
CA TRP A 242 -4.39 7.27 8.75
C TRP A 242 -5.69 7.66 8.02
N THR A 243 -6.31 6.72 7.30
CA THR A 243 -7.62 6.96 6.67
C THR A 243 -8.69 7.28 7.72
N VAL A 244 -8.74 6.53 8.83
CA VAL A 244 -9.71 6.78 9.91
C VAL A 244 -9.39 8.07 10.66
N GLU A 245 -8.11 8.38 10.90
CA GLU A 245 -7.67 9.65 11.47
C GLU A 245 -8.14 10.84 10.61
N GLU A 246 -7.94 10.77 9.29
CA GLU A 246 -8.36 11.80 8.35
C GLU A 246 -9.89 11.91 8.24
N ALA A 247 -10.61 10.79 8.29
CA ALA A 247 -12.07 10.79 8.34
C ALA A 247 -12.57 11.55 9.58
N ILE A 248 -11.96 11.34 10.75
CA ILE A 248 -12.29 12.07 11.98
C ILE A 248 -11.93 13.55 11.85
N ALA A 249 -10.72 13.86 11.40
CA ALA A 249 -10.23 15.24 11.27
C ALA A 249 -11.11 16.09 10.34
N ASN A 250 -11.65 15.47 9.29
CA ASN A 250 -12.51 16.13 8.31
C ASN A 250 -14.02 15.99 8.62
N ALA A 251 -14.39 15.36 9.74
CA ALA A 251 -15.77 15.03 10.09
C ALA A 251 -16.54 14.27 8.99
N VAL A 252 -15.86 13.37 8.29
CA VAL A 252 -16.42 12.50 7.24
C VAL A 252 -16.77 11.13 7.84
N PRO A 253 -18.03 10.67 7.76
CA PRO A 253 -18.40 9.34 8.23
C PRO A 253 -17.75 8.23 7.40
N ALA A 254 -16.96 7.35 8.05
CA ALA A 254 -16.30 6.21 7.42
C ALA A 254 -16.57 4.85 8.13
N PRO A 255 -17.84 4.51 8.44
CA PRO A 255 -18.16 3.40 9.34
C PRO A 255 -17.63 2.03 8.88
N ALA A 256 -17.70 1.73 7.58
CA ALA A 256 -17.22 0.45 7.04
C ALA A 256 -15.70 0.28 7.18
N ILE A 257 -14.94 1.34 6.87
CA ILE A 257 -13.47 1.34 6.97
C ILE A 257 -13.06 1.27 8.45
N THR A 258 -13.72 2.05 9.32
CA THR A 258 -13.45 2.03 10.77
C THR A 258 -13.72 0.65 11.38
N ALA A 259 -14.85 0.02 11.04
CA ALA A 259 -15.18 -1.31 11.54
C ALA A 259 -14.17 -2.37 11.06
N ALA A 260 -13.77 -2.32 9.78
CA ALA A 260 -12.75 -3.21 9.24
C ALA A 260 -11.39 -3.06 9.93
N LEU A 261 -10.98 -1.84 10.25
CA LEU A 261 -9.76 -1.60 11.03
C LEU A 261 -9.87 -2.19 12.45
N PHE A 262 -11.01 -1.99 13.13
CA PHE A 262 -11.21 -2.49 14.48
C PHE A 262 -11.34 -4.02 14.54
N ALA A 263 -11.85 -4.67 13.49
CA ALA A 263 -11.84 -6.13 13.38
C ALA A 263 -10.40 -6.68 13.42
N ARG A 264 -9.45 -6.00 12.75
CA ARG A 264 -8.02 -6.35 12.82
C ARG A 264 -7.42 -6.10 14.20
N PHE A 265 -7.87 -5.08 14.93
CA PHE A 265 -7.40 -4.87 16.30
C PHE A 265 -7.92 -5.97 17.23
N ALA A 266 -9.19 -6.33 17.09
CA ALA A 266 -9.81 -7.41 17.84
C ALA A 266 -9.14 -8.77 17.57
N SER A 267 -8.71 -9.04 16.33
CA SER A 267 -8.03 -10.29 15.97
C SER A 267 -6.66 -10.45 16.64
N ARG A 268 -6.09 -9.40 17.23
CA ARG A 268 -4.79 -9.45 17.94
C ARG A 268 -4.95 -9.47 19.45
N GLU A 269 -6.19 -9.34 19.93
CA GLU A 269 -6.51 -9.25 21.36
C GLU A 269 -6.75 -10.65 21.92
N GLU A 270 -5.74 -11.25 22.57
CA GLU A 270 -5.90 -12.54 23.26
C GLU A 270 -6.95 -12.48 24.39
N THR A 271 -7.11 -11.32 25.02
CA THR A 271 -8.04 -11.14 26.14
C THR A 271 -8.59 -9.72 26.16
N SER A 272 -9.91 -9.57 26.06
CA SER A 272 -10.58 -8.27 25.99
C SER A 272 -10.97 -7.69 27.36
N PRO A 273 -10.32 -6.61 27.85
CA PRO A 273 -10.74 -5.93 29.07
C PRO A 273 -12.12 -5.30 28.93
N ALA A 274 -12.47 -4.81 27.74
CA ALA A 274 -13.79 -4.26 27.46
C ALA A 274 -14.88 -5.31 27.71
N MET A 275 -14.70 -6.53 27.17
CA MET A 275 -15.67 -7.61 27.37
C MET A 275 -15.68 -8.13 28.82
N LYS A 276 -14.55 -8.08 29.53
CA LYS A 276 -14.51 -8.36 30.99
C LYS A 276 -15.38 -7.37 31.77
N ILE A 277 -15.28 -6.07 31.50
CA ILE A 277 -16.13 -5.06 32.14
C ILE A 277 -17.60 -5.25 31.77
N VAL A 278 -17.92 -5.55 30.51
CA VAL A 278 -19.30 -5.85 30.10
C VAL A 278 -19.86 -7.07 30.86
N SER A 279 -19.08 -8.14 30.98
CA SER A 279 -19.44 -9.34 31.74
C SER A 279 -19.65 -9.02 33.24
N ALA A 280 -18.75 -8.24 33.83
CA ALA A 280 -18.85 -7.81 35.22
C ALA A 280 -20.08 -6.93 35.46
N LEU A 281 -20.38 -5.97 34.59
CA LEU A 281 -21.57 -5.12 34.70
C LEU A 281 -22.85 -5.97 34.65
N ARG A 282 -22.96 -6.88 33.67
CA ARG A 282 -24.10 -7.82 33.56
C ARG A 282 -24.29 -8.66 34.81
N HIS A 283 -23.19 -9.06 35.45
CA HIS A 283 -23.24 -9.75 36.73
C HIS A 283 -23.76 -8.83 37.85
N GLN A 284 -23.21 -7.62 37.97
CA GLN A 284 -23.54 -6.70 39.06
C GLN A 284 -24.99 -6.20 39.02
N PHE A 285 -25.50 -5.79 37.85
CA PHE A 285 -26.87 -5.26 37.78
C PHE A 285 -27.94 -6.35 37.59
N GLY A 286 -27.59 -7.48 36.97
CA GLY A 286 -28.56 -8.48 36.51
C GLY A 286 -28.36 -9.90 37.06
N GLY A 287 -27.32 -10.14 37.85
CA GLY A 287 -27.01 -11.45 38.41
C GLY A 287 -26.57 -12.49 37.36
N HIS A 288 -26.22 -12.09 36.14
CA HIS A 288 -25.79 -13.02 35.10
C HIS A 288 -24.49 -13.75 35.49
N ALA A 289 -24.40 -15.05 35.21
CA ALA A 289 -23.21 -15.84 35.51
C ALA A 289 -21.99 -15.36 34.71
N THR A 290 -20.83 -15.31 35.35
CA THR A 290 -19.53 -15.06 34.73
C THR A 290 -18.74 -16.36 34.62
N ARG A 291 -17.78 -16.41 33.68
CA ARG A 291 -16.79 -17.50 33.60
C ARG A 291 -15.51 -17.06 34.32
N PRO A 292 -14.81 -17.96 35.04
CA PRO A 292 -13.51 -17.64 35.64
C PRO A 292 -12.48 -17.34 34.55
N SER A 293 -11.45 -16.55 34.88
CA SER A 293 -10.31 -16.36 33.97
C SER A 293 -9.58 -17.69 33.79
N SER A 294 -9.38 -18.09 32.54
CA SER A 294 -8.47 -19.16 32.13
C SER A 294 -7.02 -18.73 32.26
#